data_AF-A0A948U1V5-F1
#
_entry.id   AF-A0A948U1V5-F1
#
_cell.length_a   1.000
_cell.length_b   1.000
_cell.length_c   1.000
_cell.angle_alpha   90.00
_cell.angle_beta   90.00
_cell.angle_gamma   90.00
#
_symmetry.space_group_name_H-M   'P 1'
#
loop_
_entity.id
_entity.type
_entity.pdbx_description
1 polymer ?
#
loop_
_entity_poly.entity_id
_entity_poly.type
_entity_poly.pdbx_seq_one_letter_code
_entity_poly.pdbx_strand_id
1 'polypeptide(L)'
;MDLFSDRRKGKEQDNETLIAELYRQIGQQKVDLDLPHRDKVSLIDNMNIEISISHQAEFLGISRSSIYYKPVVDEYDLLVMRMIDEQYISRRPSMVPGRWRLI
;
A
#
# COMPACT_ATOMS: atom_id res chain seq x y z
N MET A 1 -30.76 2.43 45.61
CA MET A 1 -30.02 2.31 44.34
C MET A 1 -29.49 3.68 43.97
N ASP A 2 -28.20 3.79 43.67
CA ASP A 2 -27.46 5.07 43.69
C ASP A 2 -27.34 5.68 42.27
N LEU A 3 -28.18 6.71 42.01
CA LEU A 3 -28.36 7.38 40.71
C LEU A 3 -27.05 7.96 40.11
N PHE A 4 -26.02 8.15 40.94
CA PHE A 4 -24.71 8.69 40.56
C PHE A 4 -23.74 7.67 39.95
N SER A 5 -24.01 6.37 40.12
CA SER A 5 -23.24 5.31 39.47
C SER A 5 -23.68 5.08 38.03
N ASP A 6 -24.96 5.30 37.75
CA ASP A 6 -25.60 5.08 36.44
C ASP A 6 -25.14 6.10 35.38
N ARG A 7 -25.09 7.40 35.73
CA ARG A 7 -24.56 8.44 34.82
C ARG A 7 -23.07 8.28 34.51
N ARG A 8 -22.29 7.76 35.45
CA ARG A 8 -20.85 7.50 35.25
C ARG A 8 -20.65 6.35 34.26
N LYS A 9 -21.42 5.27 34.42
CA LYS A 9 -21.43 4.13 33.49
C LYS A 9 -21.81 4.52 32.07
N GLY A 10 -22.84 5.37 31.90
CA GLY A 10 -23.24 5.86 30.59
C GLY A 10 -22.15 6.67 29.89
N LYS A 11 -21.46 7.56 30.62
CA LYS A 11 -20.32 8.34 30.08
C LYS A 11 -19.14 7.46 29.67
N GLU A 12 -18.88 6.40 30.41
CA GLU A 12 -17.78 5.47 30.12
C GLU A 12 -18.10 4.64 28.87
N GLN A 13 -19.34 4.17 28.74
CA GLN A 13 -19.83 3.49 27.54
C GLN A 13 -19.81 4.38 26.29
N ASP A 14 -20.20 5.65 26.43
CA ASP A 14 -20.14 6.63 25.34
C ASP A 14 -18.69 6.91 24.91
N ASN A 15 -17.76 7.00 25.88
CA ASN A 15 -16.35 7.17 25.59
C ASN A 15 -15.75 5.94 24.87
N GLU A 16 -16.07 4.73 25.31
CA GLU A 16 -15.64 3.51 24.64
C GLU A 16 -16.14 3.45 23.20
N THR A 17 -17.40 3.85 22.98
CA THR A 17 -18.01 3.92 21.65
C THR A 17 -17.31 4.96 20.76
N LEU A 18 -17.02 6.14 21.32
CA LEU A 18 -16.28 7.19 20.62
C LEU A 18 -14.86 6.74 20.27
N ILE A 19 -14.15 6.09 21.20
CA ILE A 19 -12.80 5.57 20.97
C ILE A 19 -12.81 4.52 19.86
N ALA A 20 -13.77 3.58 19.87
CA ALA A 20 -13.91 2.57 18.83
C ALA A 20 -14.18 3.19 17.45
N GLU A 21 -15.04 4.20 17.40
CA GLU A 21 -15.36 4.92 16.17
C GLU A 21 -14.13 5.71 15.64
N LEU A 22 -13.38 6.37 16.52
CA LEU A 22 -12.14 7.06 16.15
C LEU A 22 -11.09 6.08 15.61
N TYR A 23 -10.90 4.92 16.24
CA TYR A 23 -10.00 3.89 15.72
C TYR A 23 -10.44 3.39 14.33
N ARG A 24 -11.74 3.23 14.11
CA ARG A 24 -12.28 2.85 12.80
C ARG A 24 -11.99 3.91 11.73
N GLN A 25 -12.24 5.19 12.04
CA GLN A 25 -12.00 6.30 11.12
C GLN A 25 -10.52 6.47 10.79
N ILE A 26 -9.63 6.38 11.79
CA ILE A 26 -8.17 6.39 11.59
C ILE A 26 -7.75 5.22 10.70
N GLY A 27 -8.31 4.03 10.93
CA GLY A 27 -8.05 2.86 10.10
C GLY A 27 -8.46 3.05 8.64
N GLN A 28 -9.66 3.57 8.40
CA GLN A 28 -10.17 3.88 7.05
C GLN A 28 -9.30 4.92 6.34
N GLN A 29 -9.01 6.04 7.00
CA GLN A 29 -8.17 7.10 6.44
C GLN A 29 -6.75 6.61 6.13
N LYS A 30 -6.18 5.72 6.96
CA LYS A 30 -4.85 5.16 6.74
C LYS A 30 -4.79 4.26 5.50
N VAL A 31 -5.87 3.52 5.21
CA VAL A 31 -5.96 2.65 4.03
C VAL A 31 -6.10 3.49 2.76
N ASP A 32 -6.90 4.55 2.79
CA ASP A 32 -7.11 5.43 1.63
C ASP A 32 -5.85 6.26 1.28
N LEU A 33 -4.93 6.43 2.24
CA LEU A 33 -3.65 7.15 2.06
C LEU A 33 -2.50 6.25 1.57
N ASP A 34 -2.71 4.95 1.42
CA ASP A 34 -1.64 4.04 1.01
C ASP A 34 -1.38 4.11 -0.50
N LEU A 35 -0.53 5.04 -0.90
CA LEU A 35 -0.12 5.21 -2.30
C LEU A 35 0.60 3.95 -2.83
N PRO A 36 0.39 3.59 -4.11
CA PRO A 36 1.17 2.57 -4.77
C PRO A 36 2.68 2.83 -4.66
N HIS A 37 3.48 1.78 -4.56
CA HIS A 37 4.94 1.89 -4.37
C HIS A 37 5.62 2.79 -5.42
N ARG A 38 5.21 2.66 -6.69
CA ARG A 38 5.72 3.47 -7.80
C ARG A 38 5.46 4.97 -7.60
N ASP A 39 4.29 5.31 -7.05
CA ASP A 39 3.90 6.70 -6.84
C ASP A 39 4.68 7.30 -5.67
N LYS A 40 4.91 6.52 -4.60
CA LYS A 40 5.82 6.89 -3.51
C LYS A 40 7.24 7.18 -4.01
N VAL A 41 7.80 6.32 -4.86
CA VAL A 41 9.14 6.54 -5.44
C VAL A 41 9.19 7.82 -6.28
N SER A 42 8.09 8.17 -6.95
CA SER A 42 8.00 9.37 -7.79
C SER A 42 7.97 10.68 -7.00
N LEU A 43 7.69 10.63 -5.69
CA LEU A 43 7.72 11.79 -4.79
C LEU A 43 9.12 12.12 -4.26
N ILE A 44 10.13 11.29 -4.53
CA ILE A 44 11.52 11.53 -4.09
C ILE A 44 12.11 12.72 -4.86
N ASP A 45 12.55 13.73 -4.12
CA ASP A 45 13.29 14.86 -4.66
C ASP A 45 14.79 14.64 -4.49
N ASN A 46 15.46 14.34 -5.61
CA ASN A 46 16.90 14.10 -5.65
C ASN A 46 17.74 15.39 -5.57
N MET A 47 17.13 16.56 -5.71
CA MET A 47 17.80 17.86 -5.66
C MET A 47 17.62 18.57 -4.31
N ASN A 48 16.79 18.02 -3.42
CA ASN A 48 16.59 18.58 -2.10
C ASN A 48 17.88 18.46 -1.25
N ILE A 49 18.39 19.60 -0.82
CA ILE A 49 19.64 19.72 -0.06
C ILE A 49 19.39 19.62 1.46
N GLU A 50 18.17 19.90 1.91
CA GLU A 50 17.80 19.88 3.33
C GLU A 50 17.49 18.46 3.84
N ILE A 51 16.85 17.63 3.01
CA ILE A 51 16.42 16.29 3.39
C ILE A 51 17.08 15.25 2.50
N SER A 52 17.95 14.43 3.10
CA SER A 52 18.60 13.33 2.38
C SER A 52 17.58 12.34 1.79
N ILE A 53 17.92 11.73 0.65
CA ILE A 53 17.10 10.68 0.02
C ILE A 53 16.78 9.55 0.99
N SER A 54 17.69 9.24 1.93
CA SER A 54 17.47 8.21 2.94
C SER A 54 16.32 8.56 3.89
N HIS A 55 16.24 9.81 4.35
CA HIS A 55 15.14 10.28 5.20
C HIS A 55 13.83 10.41 4.42
N GLN A 56 13.89 10.85 3.15
CA GLN A 56 12.70 10.89 2.30
C GLN A 56 12.10 9.49 2.10
N ALA A 57 12.93 8.47 1.90
CA ALA A 57 12.51 7.07 1.78
C ALA A 57 11.83 6.57 3.07
N GLU A 58 12.39 6.90 4.23
CA GLU A 58 11.83 6.56 5.54
C GLU A 58 10.47 7.22 5.76
N PHE A 59 10.32 8.52 5.46
CA PHE A 59 9.05 9.22 5.56
C PHE A 59 7.96 8.62 4.66
N LEU A 60 8.33 8.13 3.48
CA LEU A 60 7.43 7.49 2.54
C LEU A 60 7.21 6.00 2.82
N GLY A 61 7.90 5.42 3.80
CA GLY A 61 7.80 4.00 4.16
C GLY A 61 8.28 3.06 3.05
N ILE A 62 9.26 3.48 2.23
CA ILE A 62 9.83 2.67 1.14
C ILE A 62 11.31 2.35 1.40
N SER A 63 11.79 1.23 0.84
CA SER A 63 13.20 0.88 0.97
C SER A 63 14.08 1.81 0.13
N ARG A 64 15.23 2.21 0.64
CA ARG A 64 16.19 3.04 -0.12
C ARG A 64 16.67 2.36 -1.40
N SER A 65 16.76 1.02 -1.39
CA SER A 65 17.19 0.25 -2.55
C SER A 65 16.19 0.32 -3.70
N SER A 66 14.89 0.48 -3.43
CA SER A 66 13.88 0.56 -4.50
C SER A 66 13.97 1.85 -5.30
N ILE A 67 14.50 2.93 -4.71
CA ILE A 67 14.70 4.22 -5.39
C ILE A 67 15.71 4.10 -6.54
N TYR A 68 16.77 3.31 -6.33
CA TYR A 68 17.83 3.13 -7.32
C TYR A 68 17.61 1.93 -8.24
N TYR A 69 16.62 1.10 -7.94
CA TYR A 69 16.30 -0.06 -8.76
C TYR A 69 15.80 0.39 -10.13
N LYS A 70 16.56 0.07 -11.17
CA LYS A 70 16.10 0.15 -12.55
C LYS A 70 15.81 -1.26 -13.03
N PRO A 71 14.58 -1.58 -13.43
CA PRO A 71 14.29 -2.89 -14.02
C PRO A 71 15.13 -3.03 -15.28
N VAL A 72 16.03 -4.01 -15.29
CA VAL A 72 16.72 -4.46 -16.50
C VAL A 72 15.78 -5.43 -17.16
N VAL A 73 15.23 -5.06 -18.31
CA VAL A 73 14.34 -5.90 -19.10
C VAL A 73 15.15 -6.42 -20.27
N ASP A 74 15.49 -7.70 -20.25
CA ASP A 74 16.13 -8.38 -21.38
C ASP A 74 15.06 -8.79 -22.42
N GLU A 75 15.40 -8.70 -23.71
CA GLU A 75 14.52 -9.15 -24.79
C GLU A 75 14.25 -10.65 -24.69
N TYR A 76 15.25 -11.42 -24.22
CA TYR A 76 15.08 -12.84 -23.96
C TYR A 76 14.09 -13.10 -22.81
N ASP A 77 14.14 -12.33 -21.72
CA ASP A 77 13.18 -12.45 -20.62
C ASP A 77 11.76 -12.18 -21.09
N LEU A 78 11.57 -11.14 -21.92
CA LEU A 78 10.27 -10.83 -22.53
C LEU A 78 9.77 -11.94 -23.45
N LEU A 79 10.68 -12.55 -24.23
CA LEU A 79 10.36 -13.69 -25.08
C LEU A 79 9.93 -14.89 -24.23
N VAL A 80 10.68 -15.23 -23.19
CA VAL A 80 10.37 -16.32 -22.27
C VAL A 80 9.02 -16.10 -21.59
N MET A 81 8.75 -14.90 -21.07
CA MET A 81 7.46 -14.55 -20.46
C MET A 81 6.31 -14.76 -21.45
N ARG A 82 6.49 -14.34 -22.71
CA ARG A 82 5.50 -14.54 -23.77
C ARG A 82 5.25 -16.02 -24.06
N MET A 83 6.31 -16.82 -24.17
CA MET A 83 6.20 -18.26 -24.41
C MET A 83 5.48 -18.98 -23.27
N ILE A 84 5.73 -18.58 -22.01
CA ILE A 84 5.02 -19.12 -20.85
C ILE A 84 3.53 -18.79 -20.93
N ASP A 85 3.18 -17.54 -21.23
CA ASP A 85 1.79 -17.11 -21.41
C ASP A 85 1.09 -17.92 -22.51
N GLU A 86 1.73 -18.08 -23.67
CA GLU A 86 1.21 -18.87 -24.81
C GLU A 86 0.96 -20.33 -24.43
N GLN A 87 1.90 -20.96 -23.72
CA GLN A 87 1.76 -22.34 -23.25
C GLN A 87 0.64 -22.48 -22.21
N TYR A 88 0.53 -21.52 -21.30
CA TYR A 88 -0.49 -21.53 -20.25
C TYR A 88 -1.91 -21.40 -20.83
N ILE A 89 -2.12 -20.50 -21.79
CA ILE A 89 -3.40 -20.30 -22.48
C ILE A 89 -3.75 -21.52 -23.34
N SER A 90 -2.78 -22.05 -24.08
CA SER A 90 -2.99 -23.25 -24.91
C SER A 90 -3.48 -24.45 -24.10
N ARG A 91 -3.07 -24.55 -22.83
CA ARG A 91 -3.50 -25.61 -21.90
C ARG A 91 -4.79 -25.30 -21.15
N ARG A 92 -5.22 -24.03 -21.08
CA ARG A 92 -6.47 -23.58 -20.44
C ARG A 92 -7.13 -22.45 -21.25
N PRO A 93 -7.95 -22.78 -22.26
CA PRO A 93 -8.53 -21.82 -23.20
C PRO A 93 -9.49 -20.78 -22.59
N SER A 94 -9.94 -20.97 -21.34
CA SER A 94 -10.88 -20.08 -20.67
C SER A 94 -10.25 -18.81 -20.10
N MET A 95 -8.97 -18.53 -20.37
CA MET A 95 -8.22 -17.43 -19.75
C MET A 95 -7.71 -16.44 -20.80
N VAL A 96 -7.89 -15.13 -20.54
CA VAL A 96 -7.59 -14.03 -21.48
C VAL A 96 -6.15 -13.55 -21.29
N PRO A 97 -5.37 -13.32 -22.39
CA PRO A 97 -4.01 -12.80 -22.30
C PRO A 97 -3.95 -11.42 -21.60
N GLY A 98 -2.92 -11.20 -20.78
CA GLY A 98 -2.61 -9.87 -20.22
C GLY A 98 -3.23 -9.52 -18.86
N ARG A 99 -4.01 -10.41 -18.24
CA ARG A 99 -4.56 -10.18 -16.89
C ARG A 99 -3.51 -10.20 -15.77
N TRP A 100 -2.32 -10.73 -16.05
CA TRP A 100 -1.21 -10.85 -15.09
C TRP A 100 -0.25 -9.65 -15.08
N ARG A 101 -0.47 -8.64 -15.94
CA ARG A 101 0.35 -7.41 -15.99
C ARG A 101 -0.05 -6.34 -14.95
N LEU A 102 -0.97 -6.67 -14.05
CA LEU A 102 -1.49 -5.79 -12.99
C LEU A 102 -1.33 -6.46 -11.62
N ILE A 103 -0.09 -6.71 -11.23
CA ILE A 103 0.34 -6.90 -9.83
C ILE A 103 1.77 -6.39 -9.72
#